data_AF-A0A950YDA8-F1
#
_entry.id   AF-A0A950YDA8-F1
#
_cell.length_a   1.000
_cell.length_b   1.000
_cell.length_c   1.000
_cell.angle_alpha   90.00
_cell.angle_beta   90.00
_cell.angle_gamma   90.00
#
_symmetry.space_group_name_H-M   'P 1'
#
loop_
_entity.id
_entity.type
_entity.pdbx_description
1 polymer ?
#
loop_
_entity_poly.entity_id
_entity_poly.type
_entity_poly.pdbx_seq_one_letter_code
_entity_poly.pdbx_strand_id
1 'polypeptide(L)'
;MTLAAHPELSERLIACIDEQRLVDTACAYVSTPSPTGAEQAMAETVRSAFVDAGLNVSWQEVEDGRPNVIGTAEGQGGGPTLMFNGHMDTSYSGREPHLRHIFGFQPEAVVKDGRIYGLGISNMKGALACYLEAVRAIKDAGVTLKGDVLIACVVGEIEKTQWGEEFRGAEYRGYAAGSRYLATHGGIADMCILGEPTEQKVVLGHFGTMWARISTHGPFIHTAFSTGRQGENSIIRMREVLDDVLEWIPQWEERGRYRDRDAVVNVGAISG
;
A
#
# COMPACT_ATOMS: atom_id res chain seq x y z
N MET A 1 -14.59 27.92 4.62
CA MET A 1 -13.45 27.05 4.29
C MET A 1 -12.49 27.90 3.49
N THR A 2 -11.48 28.47 4.13
CA THR A 2 -10.59 29.45 3.48
C THR A 2 -9.64 28.67 2.58
N LEU A 3 -9.93 28.66 1.27
CA LEU A 3 -8.91 28.41 0.27
C LEU A 3 -7.77 29.42 0.53
N ALA A 4 -6.59 28.83 0.70
CA ALA A 4 -5.21 29.31 0.75
C ALA A 4 -4.91 30.81 0.53
N ALA A 5 -3.71 31.22 0.97
CA ALA A 5 -3.12 32.55 0.77
C ALA A 5 -3.13 33.12 -0.69
N HIS A 6 -3.56 32.34 -1.69
CA HIS A 6 -3.65 32.70 -3.12
C HIS A 6 -4.90 32.07 -3.81
N PRO A 7 -6.10 32.62 -3.59
CA PRO A 7 -7.36 32.03 -4.11
C PRO A 7 -7.43 31.95 -5.63
N GLU A 8 -6.99 33.00 -6.35
CA GLU A 8 -6.98 33.02 -7.82
C GLU A 8 -6.09 31.92 -8.42
N LEU A 9 -4.95 31.63 -7.78
CA LEU A 9 -4.06 30.56 -8.19
C LEU A 9 -4.73 29.19 -7.98
N SER A 10 -5.40 28.99 -6.85
CA SER A 10 -6.12 27.75 -6.57
C SER A 10 -7.24 27.51 -7.56
N GLU A 11 -8.04 28.53 -7.88
CA GLU A 11 -9.11 28.42 -8.89
C GLU A 11 -8.55 28.06 -10.27
N ARG A 12 -7.44 28.70 -10.67
CA ARG A 12 -6.77 28.39 -11.94
C ARG A 12 -6.27 26.95 -11.98
N LEU A 13 -5.65 26.46 -10.91
CA LEU A 13 -5.16 25.09 -10.82
C LEU A 13 -6.30 24.08 -10.88
N ILE A 14 -7.40 24.33 -10.15
CA ILE A 14 -8.59 23.46 -10.16
C ILE A 14 -9.20 23.41 -11.56
N ALA A 15 -9.25 24.54 -12.29
CA ALA A 15 -9.75 24.59 -13.65
C ALA A 15 -8.89 23.82 -14.67
N CYS A 16 -7.63 23.52 -14.33
CA CYS A 16 -6.72 22.72 -15.16
C CYS A 16 -6.75 21.22 -14.83
N ILE A 17 -7.55 20.78 -13.85
CA ILE A 17 -7.76 19.35 -13.60
C ILE A 17 -8.63 18.78 -14.71
N ASP A 18 -8.10 17.82 -15.45
CA ASP A 18 -8.82 17.09 -16.48
C ASP A 18 -9.38 15.79 -15.89
N GLU A 19 -10.69 15.79 -15.64
CA GLU A 19 -11.39 14.65 -15.05
C GLU A 19 -11.32 13.40 -15.92
N GLN A 20 -11.41 13.53 -17.24
CA GLN A 20 -11.37 12.37 -18.13
C GLN A 20 -9.97 11.76 -18.13
N ARG A 21 -8.93 12.59 -18.22
CA ARG A 21 -7.53 12.14 -18.13
C ARG A 21 -7.22 11.47 -16.80
N LEU A 22 -7.78 11.97 -15.70
CA LEU A 22 -7.67 11.37 -14.37
C LEU A 22 -8.34 9.99 -14.32
N VAL A 23 -9.60 9.89 -14.78
CA VAL A 23 -10.35 8.63 -14.82
C VAL A 23 -9.64 7.61 -15.70
N ASP A 24 -9.14 8.01 -16.87
CA ASP A 24 -8.41 7.13 -17.78
C ASP A 24 -7.11 6.62 -17.15
N THR A 25 -6.36 7.50 -16.49
CA THR A 25 -5.14 7.13 -15.75
C THR A 25 -5.46 6.12 -14.64
N ALA A 26 -6.49 6.39 -13.83
CA ALA A 26 -6.92 5.50 -12.76
C ALA A 26 -7.38 4.13 -13.30
N CYS A 27 -8.16 4.12 -14.38
CA CYS A 27 -8.62 2.90 -15.03
C CYS A 27 -7.47 2.07 -15.59
N ALA A 28 -6.47 2.71 -16.22
CA ALA A 28 -5.27 2.03 -16.69
C ALA A 28 -4.51 1.40 -15.52
N TYR A 29 -4.31 2.13 -14.42
CA TYR A 29 -3.60 1.63 -13.25
C TYR A 29 -4.32 0.43 -12.61
N VAL A 30 -5.65 0.52 -12.43
CA VAL A 30 -6.46 -0.58 -11.91
C VAL A 30 -6.41 -1.80 -12.82
N SER A 31 -6.45 -1.58 -14.13
CA SER A 31 -6.44 -2.66 -15.14
C SER A 31 -5.06 -3.29 -15.34
N THR A 32 -4.01 -2.76 -14.70
CA THR A 32 -2.68 -3.39 -14.65
C THR A 32 -2.52 -4.19 -13.34
N PRO A 33 -2.62 -5.53 -13.37
CA PRO A 33 -2.45 -6.35 -12.17
C PRO A 33 -1.08 -6.16 -11.55
N SER A 34 -1.03 -6.03 -10.23
CA SER A 34 0.21 -5.77 -9.49
C SER A 34 0.08 -6.30 -8.05
N PRO A 35 -0.24 -7.58 -7.84
CA PRO A 35 -0.15 -8.12 -6.49
C PRO A 35 1.28 -7.96 -5.97
N THR A 36 1.46 -7.80 -4.65
CA THR A 36 2.79 -7.76 -4.03
C THR A 36 3.66 -8.88 -4.59
N GLY A 37 4.86 -8.55 -5.04
CA GLY A 37 5.80 -9.49 -5.68
C GLY A 37 5.76 -9.54 -7.21
N ALA A 38 4.78 -8.90 -7.85
CA ALA A 38 4.63 -8.85 -9.31
C ALA A 38 4.32 -7.43 -9.82
N GLU A 39 5.02 -6.43 -9.28
CA GLU A 39 4.73 -5.01 -9.51
C GLU A 39 5.26 -4.45 -10.85
N GLN A 40 6.13 -5.18 -11.56
CA GLN A 40 6.82 -4.68 -12.77
C GLN A 40 5.91 -4.06 -13.82
N ALA A 41 4.83 -4.74 -14.22
CA ALA A 41 3.94 -4.23 -15.27
C ALA A 41 3.28 -2.89 -14.87
N MET A 42 2.96 -2.75 -13.58
CA MET A 42 2.41 -1.51 -13.04
C MET A 42 3.48 -0.41 -13.01
N ALA A 43 4.71 -0.73 -12.61
CA ALA A 43 5.82 0.19 -12.69
C ALA A 43 6.10 0.69 -14.12
N GLU A 44 6.03 -0.19 -15.12
CA GLU A 44 6.16 0.20 -16.53
C GLU A 44 5.04 1.13 -16.98
N THR A 45 3.81 0.86 -16.53
CA THR A 45 2.62 1.70 -16.80
C THR A 45 2.79 3.09 -16.17
N VAL A 46 3.22 3.17 -14.91
CA VAL A 46 3.51 4.42 -14.21
C VAL A 46 4.65 5.19 -14.89
N ARG A 47 5.74 4.50 -15.24
CA ARG A 47 6.87 5.10 -15.96
C ARG A 47 6.43 5.74 -17.27
N SER A 48 5.63 5.04 -18.08
CA SER A 48 5.08 5.60 -19.32
C SER A 48 4.28 6.87 -19.02
N ALA A 49 3.35 6.81 -18.06
CA ALA A 49 2.51 7.94 -17.71
C ALA A 49 3.31 9.16 -17.21
N PHE A 50 4.42 8.94 -16.50
CA PHE A 50 5.33 9.99 -16.05
C PHE A 50 6.14 10.59 -17.20
N VAL A 51 6.66 9.77 -18.12
CA VAL A 51 7.36 10.23 -19.32
C VAL A 51 6.41 11.05 -20.20
N ASP A 52 5.18 10.58 -20.40
CA ASP A 52 4.14 11.28 -21.17
C ASP A 52 3.75 12.61 -20.52
N ALA A 53 3.76 12.67 -19.18
CA ALA A 53 3.57 13.91 -18.43
C ALA A 53 4.81 14.81 -18.42
N GLY A 54 5.93 14.40 -19.04
CA GLY A 54 7.19 15.14 -19.11
C GLY A 54 7.86 15.30 -17.75
N LEU A 55 7.85 14.26 -16.92
CA LEU A 55 8.58 14.19 -15.66
C LEU A 55 9.94 13.51 -15.88
N ASN A 56 10.93 13.90 -15.08
CA ASN A 56 12.20 13.18 -15.02
C ASN A 56 11.99 11.90 -14.20
N VAL A 57 12.20 10.74 -14.83
CA VAL A 57 11.88 9.45 -14.21
C VAL A 57 13.14 8.72 -13.73
N SER A 58 13.14 8.35 -12.46
CA SER A 58 14.12 7.44 -11.87
C SER A 58 13.49 6.07 -11.64
N TRP A 59 14.25 5.04 -11.99
CA TRP A 59 13.89 3.63 -11.81
C TRP A 59 14.79 3.03 -10.74
N GLN A 60 14.20 2.62 -9.62
CA GLN A 60 14.94 2.01 -8.52
C GLN A 60 14.56 0.54 -8.40
N GLU A 61 15.37 -0.35 -8.98
CA GLU A 61 15.20 -1.79 -8.84
C GLU A 61 15.42 -2.20 -7.37
N VAL A 62 14.34 -2.49 -6.63
CA VAL A 62 14.43 -2.92 -5.21
C VAL A 62 14.80 -4.40 -5.15
N GLU A 63 14.14 -5.19 -5.98
CA GLU A 63 14.41 -6.59 -6.27
C GLU A 63 14.06 -6.84 -7.74
N ASP A 64 14.49 -7.97 -8.31
CA ASP A 64 14.18 -8.37 -9.69
C ASP A 64 12.66 -8.32 -9.96
N GLY A 65 12.26 -7.47 -10.92
CA GLY A 65 10.86 -7.28 -11.29
C GLY A 65 10.04 -6.47 -10.28
N ARG A 66 10.70 -5.81 -9.32
CA ARG A 66 10.05 -5.01 -8.26
C ARG A 66 10.70 -3.64 -8.11
N PRO A 67 10.50 -2.74 -9.09
CA PRO A 67 11.10 -1.42 -9.08
C PRO A 67 10.19 -0.38 -8.42
N ASN A 68 10.76 0.53 -7.61
CA ASN A 68 10.10 1.80 -7.37
C ASN A 68 10.23 2.69 -8.63
N VAL A 69 9.23 3.54 -8.88
CA VAL A 69 9.24 4.53 -9.97
C VAL A 69 9.04 5.91 -9.37
N ILE A 70 10.01 6.80 -9.60
CA ILE A 70 9.99 8.15 -9.06
C ILE A 70 9.95 9.14 -10.22
N GLY A 71 8.87 9.91 -10.32
CA GLY A 71 8.74 11.02 -11.26
C GLY A 71 9.04 12.33 -10.59
N THR A 72 9.87 13.18 -11.21
CA THR A 72 10.23 14.51 -10.68
C THR A 72 9.75 15.59 -11.64
N ALA A 73 8.91 16.50 -11.13
CA ALA A 73 8.66 17.79 -11.74
C ALA A 73 9.63 18.81 -11.14
N GLU A 74 10.64 19.21 -11.92
CA GLU A 74 11.68 20.13 -11.46
C GLU A 74 11.13 21.54 -11.25
N GLY A 75 11.48 22.14 -10.12
CA GLY A 75 11.29 23.55 -9.84
C GLY A 75 12.44 24.40 -10.39
N GLN A 76 12.37 25.72 -10.15
CA GLN A 76 13.44 26.66 -10.49
C GLN A 76 14.61 26.67 -9.47
N GLY A 77 14.47 25.97 -8.35
CA GLY A 77 15.40 25.98 -7.24
C GLY A 77 15.05 27.00 -6.14
N GLY A 78 15.61 26.78 -4.95
CA GLY A 78 15.47 27.66 -3.79
C GLY A 78 14.12 27.57 -3.05
N GLY A 79 13.33 26.53 -3.31
CA GLY A 79 12.12 26.19 -2.55
C GLY A 79 12.19 24.77 -1.96
N PRO A 80 11.29 24.44 -1.01
CA PRO A 80 11.24 23.10 -0.40
C PRO A 80 10.68 22.07 -1.38
N THR A 81 11.20 20.86 -1.33
CA THR A 81 10.75 19.73 -2.13
C THR A 81 9.59 19.01 -1.45
N LEU A 82 8.51 18.76 -2.20
CA LEU A 82 7.36 17.98 -1.75
C LEU A 82 7.35 16.62 -2.45
N MET A 83 7.15 15.55 -1.70
CA MET A 83 6.92 14.21 -2.23
C MET A 83 5.46 13.79 -2.02
N PHE A 84 4.81 13.36 -3.09
CA PHE A 84 3.68 12.46 -3.01
C PHE A 84 4.21 11.03 -3.02
N ASN A 85 3.85 10.22 -2.02
CA ASN A 85 4.22 8.82 -1.97
C ASN A 85 2.99 7.92 -1.88
N GLY A 86 3.08 6.78 -2.54
CA GLY A 86 2.06 5.75 -2.54
C GLY A 86 2.57 4.46 -3.15
N HIS A 87 1.89 3.35 -2.88
CA HIS A 87 2.32 2.04 -3.35
C HIS A 87 1.56 1.58 -4.59
N MET A 88 2.23 0.74 -5.38
CA MET A 88 1.69 0.15 -6.60
C MET A 88 1.06 -1.21 -6.37
N ASP A 89 1.44 -1.90 -5.28
CA ASP A 89 1.04 -3.27 -5.06
C ASP A 89 -0.38 -3.42 -4.50
N THR A 90 -0.97 -4.59 -4.73
CA THR A 90 -2.28 -4.95 -4.18
C THR A 90 -2.16 -6.21 -3.33
N SER A 91 -2.97 -6.30 -2.27
CA SER A 91 -2.95 -7.48 -1.38
C SER A 91 -3.30 -8.78 -2.10
N TYR A 92 -4.19 -8.67 -3.10
CA TYR A 92 -4.70 -9.77 -3.89
C TYR A 92 -4.31 -9.65 -5.35
N SER A 93 -4.41 -10.74 -6.09
CA SER A 93 -4.31 -10.79 -7.55
C SER A 93 -5.65 -10.67 -8.26
N GLY A 94 -6.76 -10.89 -7.53
CA GLY A 94 -8.11 -10.99 -8.07
C GLY A 94 -8.44 -12.36 -8.69
N ARG A 95 -7.51 -13.32 -8.61
CA ARG A 95 -7.65 -14.69 -9.14
C ARG A 95 -7.98 -15.72 -8.04
N GLU A 96 -7.85 -15.31 -6.79
CA GLU A 96 -8.11 -16.12 -5.60
C GLU A 96 -9.55 -16.65 -5.64
N PRO A 97 -9.77 -17.95 -5.35
CA PRO A 97 -11.11 -18.56 -5.49
C PRO A 97 -12.23 -17.80 -4.75
N HIS A 98 -11.93 -17.23 -3.58
CA HIS A 98 -12.89 -16.47 -2.77
C HIS A 98 -13.19 -15.06 -3.32
N LEU A 99 -12.41 -14.55 -4.29
CA LEU A 99 -12.58 -13.22 -4.88
C LEU A 99 -13.17 -13.24 -6.29
N ARG A 100 -13.16 -14.38 -6.97
CA ARG A 100 -13.54 -14.52 -8.41
C ARG A 100 -14.91 -13.95 -8.78
N HIS A 101 -15.84 -13.89 -7.83
CA HIS A 101 -17.22 -13.46 -8.05
C HIS A 101 -17.57 -12.18 -7.29
N ILE A 102 -16.59 -11.54 -6.65
CA ILE A 102 -16.81 -10.29 -5.91
C ILE A 102 -16.55 -9.12 -6.86
N PHE A 103 -17.59 -8.37 -7.19
CA PHE A 103 -17.49 -7.20 -8.04
C PHE A 103 -16.47 -6.18 -7.49
N GLY A 104 -15.59 -5.71 -8.37
CA GLY A 104 -14.55 -4.73 -8.00
C GLY A 104 -13.28 -5.33 -7.40
N PHE A 105 -13.16 -6.66 -7.29
CA PHE A 105 -11.94 -7.34 -6.82
C PHE A 105 -11.09 -7.91 -7.96
N GLN A 106 -11.46 -7.65 -9.20
CA GLN A 106 -10.69 -8.02 -10.39
C GLN A 106 -9.80 -6.84 -10.79
N PRO A 107 -8.61 -7.08 -11.37
CA PRO A 107 -7.78 -6.04 -11.94
C PRO A 107 -8.36 -5.57 -13.29
N GLU A 108 -9.60 -5.10 -13.24
CA GLU A 108 -10.38 -4.57 -14.35
C GLU A 108 -11.12 -3.35 -13.82
N ALA A 109 -10.89 -2.20 -14.45
CA ALA A 109 -11.57 -0.98 -14.06
C ALA A 109 -13.00 -0.96 -14.63
N VAL A 110 -13.98 -0.72 -13.76
CA VAL A 110 -15.37 -0.53 -14.15
C VAL A 110 -15.81 0.84 -13.69
N VAL A 111 -16.10 1.73 -14.64
CA VAL A 111 -16.71 3.04 -14.37
C VAL A 111 -18.22 2.89 -14.37
N LYS A 112 -18.86 3.14 -13.23
CA LYS A 112 -20.30 3.01 -13.07
C LYS A 112 -20.83 3.97 -12.01
N ASP A 113 -21.90 4.69 -12.33
CA ASP A 113 -22.62 5.59 -11.42
C ASP A 113 -21.70 6.62 -10.74
N GLY A 114 -20.79 7.23 -11.51
CA GLY A 114 -19.84 8.22 -11.00
C GLY A 114 -18.74 7.65 -10.10
N ARG A 115 -18.52 6.34 -10.12
CA ARG A 115 -17.49 5.64 -9.35
C ARG A 115 -16.64 4.75 -10.23
N ILE A 116 -15.40 4.54 -9.81
CA ILE A 116 -14.48 3.56 -10.39
C ILE A 116 -14.41 2.38 -9.43
N TYR A 117 -14.67 1.18 -9.93
CA TYR A 117 -14.51 -0.09 -9.23
C TYR A 117 -13.35 -0.86 -9.83
N GLY A 118 -12.67 -1.65 -9.01
CA GLY A 118 -11.59 -2.54 -9.46
C GLY A 118 -10.46 -2.61 -8.43
N LEU A 119 -9.68 -3.67 -8.51
CA LEU A 119 -8.68 -3.99 -7.49
C LEU A 119 -7.59 -2.92 -7.44
N GLY A 120 -7.36 -2.38 -6.24
CA GLY A 120 -6.37 -1.34 -5.99
C GLY A 120 -6.85 0.09 -6.20
N ILE A 121 -8.07 0.34 -6.70
CA ILE A 121 -8.57 1.72 -6.86
C ILE A 121 -8.58 2.48 -5.52
N SER A 122 -9.05 1.83 -4.45
CA SER A 122 -9.09 2.40 -3.10
C SER A 122 -7.76 2.30 -2.37
N ASN A 123 -7.01 1.20 -2.55
CA ASN A 123 -5.75 0.95 -1.86
C ASN A 123 -4.65 0.54 -2.86
N MET A 124 -3.85 1.48 -3.38
CA MET A 124 -4.07 2.94 -3.33
C MET A 124 -3.85 3.62 -4.70
N LYS A 125 -4.07 2.89 -5.79
CA LYS A 125 -3.81 3.34 -7.17
C LYS A 125 -4.59 4.59 -7.57
N GLY A 126 -5.77 4.81 -7.00
CA GLY A 126 -6.52 6.06 -7.19
C GLY A 126 -5.74 7.29 -6.75
N ALA A 127 -5.03 7.21 -5.63
CA ALA A 127 -4.19 8.31 -5.16
C ALA A 127 -3.00 8.57 -6.10
N LEU A 128 -2.37 7.53 -6.66
CA LEU A 128 -1.31 7.67 -7.65
C LEU A 128 -1.78 8.44 -8.90
N ALA A 129 -2.99 8.14 -9.38
CA ALA A 129 -3.59 8.85 -10.50
C ALA A 129 -3.87 10.32 -10.14
N CYS A 130 -4.40 10.59 -8.94
CA CYS A 130 -4.62 11.96 -8.44
C CYS A 130 -3.31 12.76 -8.32
N TYR A 131 -2.22 12.13 -7.88
CA TYR A 131 -0.91 12.79 -7.78
C TYR A 131 -0.38 13.21 -9.16
N LEU A 132 -0.48 12.32 -10.13
CA LEU A 132 -0.06 12.63 -11.50
C LEU A 132 -0.90 13.76 -12.09
N GLU A 133 -2.23 13.72 -11.89
CA GLU A 133 -3.11 14.76 -12.39
C GLU A 133 -2.87 16.12 -11.70
N ALA A 134 -2.57 16.13 -10.40
CA ALA A 134 -2.21 17.36 -9.71
C ALA A 134 -0.95 18.01 -10.31
N VAL A 135 0.07 17.21 -10.63
CA VAL A 135 1.29 17.69 -11.28
C VAL A 135 1.01 18.16 -12.71
N ARG A 136 0.19 17.44 -13.48
CA ARG A 136 -0.23 17.87 -14.82
C ARG A 136 -0.99 19.20 -14.77
N ALA A 137 -1.93 19.37 -13.85
CA ALA A 137 -2.68 20.61 -13.69
C ALA A 137 -1.78 21.82 -13.35
N ILE A 138 -0.72 21.62 -12.54
CA ILE A 138 0.30 22.66 -12.28
C ILE A 138 1.02 23.06 -13.58
N LYS A 139 1.42 22.08 -14.39
CA LYS A 139 2.10 22.31 -15.68
C LYS A 139 1.18 22.98 -16.70
N ASP A 140 -0.05 22.49 -16.83
CA ASP A 140 -1.07 22.99 -17.75
C ASP A 140 -1.48 24.44 -17.40
N ALA A 141 -1.48 24.79 -16.11
CA ALA A 141 -1.70 26.16 -15.63
C ALA A 141 -0.50 27.11 -15.85
N GLY A 142 0.62 26.61 -16.39
CA GLY A 142 1.85 27.39 -16.60
C GLY A 142 2.49 27.88 -15.29
N VAL A 143 2.26 27.17 -14.17
CA VAL A 143 2.78 27.56 -12.87
C VAL A 143 4.18 27.02 -12.69
N THR A 144 5.14 27.90 -12.46
CA THR A 144 6.49 27.49 -12.10
C THR A 144 6.69 27.49 -10.58
N LEU A 145 7.11 26.34 -10.05
CA LEU A 145 7.42 26.17 -8.63
C LEU A 145 8.89 26.45 -8.35
N LYS A 146 9.20 26.84 -7.11
CA LYS A 146 10.60 26.98 -6.65
C LYS A 146 11.21 25.64 -6.24
N GLY A 147 10.44 24.79 -5.57
CA GLY A 147 10.88 23.46 -5.16
C GLY A 147 10.35 22.38 -6.10
N ASP A 148 10.97 21.21 -6.03
CA ASP A 148 10.59 20.07 -6.84
C ASP A 148 9.33 19.40 -6.28
N VAL A 149 8.56 18.77 -7.16
CA VAL A 149 7.49 17.86 -6.77
C VAL A 149 7.83 16.46 -7.25
N LEU A 150 7.98 15.54 -6.29
CA LEU A 150 8.24 14.12 -6.56
C LEU A 150 6.94 13.34 -6.44
N ILE A 151 6.75 12.36 -7.31
CA ILE A 151 5.77 11.29 -7.15
C ILE A 151 6.56 9.99 -7.04
N ALA A 152 6.64 9.44 -5.83
CA ALA A 152 7.32 8.18 -5.55
C ALA A 152 6.30 7.04 -5.46
N CYS A 153 6.21 6.24 -6.53
CA CYS A 153 5.41 5.02 -6.59
C CYS A 153 6.27 3.84 -6.14
N VAL A 154 5.96 3.24 -4.99
CA VAL A 154 6.79 2.19 -4.37
C VAL A 154 6.19 0.80 -4.49
N VAL A 155 7.03 -0.22 -4.36
CA VAL A 155 6.62 -1.63 -4.29
C VAL A 155 6.53 -2.14 -2.84
N GLY A 156 5.79 -3.23 -2.64
CA GLY A 156 5.82 -4.00 -1.40
C GLY A 156 5.51 -3.20 -0.14
N GLU A 157 4.48 -2.36 -0.18
CA GLU A 157 3.95 -1.72 1.01
C GLU A 157 3.09 -2.70 1.82
N ILE A 158 2.22 -3.45 1.12
CA ILE A 158 1.20 -4.32 1.73
C ILE A 158 1.80 -5.28 2.76
N GLU A 159 1.04 -5.53 3.82
CA GLU A 159 1.41 -6.34 4.97
C GLU A 159 1.58 -7.85 4.68
N LYS A 160 2.66 -8.19 3.97
CA LYS A 160 3.10 -9.57 3.73
C LYS A 160 4.49 -9.83 4.30
N THR A 161 4.66 -10.98 4.95
CA THR A 161 5.96 -11.44 5.44
C THR A 161 6.22 -12.89 5.06
N GLN A 162 7.51 -13.24 5.03
CA GLN A 162 7.97 -14.58 4.75
C GLN A 162 7.92 -15.47 5.99
N TRP A 163 7.48 -16.71 5.82
CA TRP A 163 7.42 -17.70 6.89
C TRP A 163 7.64 -19.14 6.38
N GLY A 164 8.34 -19.95 7.18
CA GLY A 164 8.56 -21.37 6.87
C GLY A 164 9.38 -21.57 5.59
N GLU A 165 9.20 -22.73 4.95
CA GLU A 165 9.73 -23.00 3.60
C GLU A 165 8.68 -22.72 2.52
N GLU A 166 7.39 -22.78 2.88
CA GLU A 166 6.26 -22.63 1.96
C GLU A 166 5.96 -21.17 1.59
N PHE A 167 6.13 -20.22 2.52
CA PHE A 167 5.79 -18.80 2.31
C PHE A 167 7.08 -17.98 2.14
N ARG A 168 7.77 -18.24 1.03
CA ARG A 168 9.03 -17.59 0.62
C ARG A 168 8.87 -17.03 -0.77
N GLY A 169 9.55 -15.93 -1.06
CA GLY A 169 9.49 -15.31 -2.38
C GLY A 169 9.08 -13.85 -2.36
N ALA A 170 9.08 -13.26 -3.54
CA ALA A 170 8.75 -11.86 -3.77
C ALA A 170 7.35 -11.51 -3.27
N GLU A 171 6.41 -12.44 -3.44
CA GLU A 171 5.00 -12.31 -3.07
C GLU A 171 4.77 -12.24 -1.56
N TYR A 172 5.78 -12.57 -0.75
CA TYR A 172 5.75 -12.52 0.71
C TYR A 172 6.72 -11.45 1.28
N ARG A 173 7.35 -10.63 0.44
CA ARG A 173 8.24 -9.53 0.86
C ARG A 173 7.56 -8.18 0.65
N GLY A 174 6.63 -7.87 1.55
CA GLY A 174 5.98 -6.57 1.63
C GLY A 174 6.44 -5.78 2.85
N TYR A 175 5.50 -5.04 3.47
CA TYR A 175 5.70 -4.27 4.69
C TYR A 175 6.84 -3.25 4.58
N ALA A 176 6.62 -2.23 3.75
CA ALA A 176 7.51 -1.11 3.48
C ALA A 176 8.83 -1.46 2.75
N ALA A 177 8.88 -2.55 1.98
CA ALA A 177 10.07 -2.94 1.22
C ALA A 177 10.53 -1.81 0.28
N GLY A 178 9.62 -1.26 -0.52
CA GLY A 178 9.91 -0.18 -1.46
C GLY A 178 10.17 1.16 -0.78
N SER A 179 9.34 1.58 0.18
CA SER A 179 9.53 2.86 0.89
C SER A 179 10.83 2.90 1.70
N ARG A 180 11.23 1.78 2.32
CA ARG A 180 12.52 1.69 3.01
C ARG A 180 13.67 1.84 2.01
N TYR A 181 13.59 1.17 0.88
CA TYR A 181 14.59 1.29 -0.17
C TYR A 181 14.67 2.72 -0.71
N LEU A 182 13.52 3.34 -0.99
CA LEU A 182 13.42 4.74 -1.43
C LEU A 182 14.18 5.67 -0.49
N ALA A 183 13.87 5.62 0.81
CA ALA A 183 14.46 6.48 1.82
C ALA A 183 15.99 6.29 1.96
N THR A 184 16.49 5.07 1.83
CA THR A 184 17.93 4.79 1.94
C THR A 184 18.70 4.97 0.64
N HIS A 185 18.03 5.24 -0.49
CA HIS A 185 18.63 5.40 -1.82
C HIS A 185 18.29 6.77 -2.45
N GLY A 186 18.17 7.81 -1.62
CA GLY A 186 18.10 9.20 -2.08
C GLY A 186 16.71 9.70 -2.44
N GLY A 187 15.66 8.91 -2.24
CA GLY A 187 14.27 9.37 -2.32
C GLY A 187 13.88 10.16 -1.08
N ILE A 188 14.44 11.36 -0.93
CA ILE A 188 14.22 12.27 0.21
C ILE A 188 13.55 13.56 -0.26
N ALA A 189 12.75 14.17 0.62
CA ALA A 189 12.06 15.44 0.39
C ALA A 189 11.89 16.18 1.74
N ASP A 190 11.60 17.48 1.69
CA ASP A 190 11.34 18.27 2.90
C ASP A 190 10.00 17.90 3.54
N MET A 191 9.03 17.47 2.72
CA MET A 191 7.73 17.00 3.17
C MET A 191 7.24 15.84 2.30
N CYS A 192 6.50 14.91 2.90
CA CYS A 192 5.89 13.79 2.22
C CYS A 192 4.39 13.70 2.54
N ILE A 193 3.56 13.49 1.52
CA ILE A 193 2.13 13.21 1.64
C ILE A 193 1.89 11.77 1.18
N LEU A 194 1.33 10.96 2.08
CA LEU A 194 0.89 9.59 1.80
C LEU A 194 -0.61 9.58 1.45
N GLY A 195 -0.97 8.86 0.39
CA GLY A 195 -2.29 8.98 -0.24
C GLY A 195 -3.29 7.90 0.15
N GLU A 196 -3.03 7.20 1.26
CA GLU A 196 -3.88 6.11 1.76
C GLU A 196 -5.33 6.57 1.94
N PRO A 197 -6.32 5.65 1.85
CA PRO A 197 -7.75 5.96 1.86
C PRO A 197 -8.24 6.33 3.27
N THR A 198 -7.84 7.51 3.71
CA THR A 198 -8.13 8.09 5.02
C THR A 198 -9.42 8.90 5.05
N GLU A 199 -10.20 8.88 3.97
CA GLU A 199 -11.38 9.74 3.78
C GLU A 199 -11.05 11.24 3.97
N GLN A 200 -9.90 11.67 3.43
CA GLN A 200 -9.39 13.05 3.53
C GLN A 200 -9.04 13.49 4.96
N LYS A 201 -8.88 12.55 5.90
CA LYS A 201 -8.42 12.85 7.26
C LYS A 201 -6.90 12.86 7.28
N VAL A 202 -6.31 13.94 7.82
CA VAL A 202 -4.86 14.01 8.02
C VAL A 202 -4.46 13.06 9.15
N VAL A 203 -3.66 12.05 8.84
CA VAL A 203 -3.13 11.08 9.79
C VAL A 203 -1.64 11.37 10.02
N LEU A 204 -1.27 11.74 11.26
CA LEU A 204 0.09 12.18 11.61
C LEU A 204 0.95 11.07 12.25
N GLY A 205 0.46 9.84 12.28
CA GLY A 205 1.17 8.71 12.85
C GLY A 205 0.40 7.42 12.69
N HIS A 206 1.14 6.31 12.68
CA HIS A 206 0.62 4.95 12.61
C HIS A 206 1.40 4.07 13.58
N PHE A 207 0.86 2.91 13.92
CA PHE A 207 1.58 1.93 14.72
C PHE A 207 2.66 1.24 13.89
N GLY A 208 3.73 0.81 14.56
CA GLY A 208 4.60 -0.23 14.03
C GLY A 208 3.90 -1.60 14.08
N THR A 209 4.61 -2.66 13.71
CA THR A 209 4.04 -4.02 13.73
C THR A 209 5.10 -5.04 14.11
N MET A 210 4.65 -6.12 14.75
CA MET A 210 5.43 -7.31 15.07
C MET A 210 4.58 -8.54 14.72
N TRP A 211 5.17 -9.52 14.04
CA TRP A 211 4.50 -10.78 13.75
C TRP A 211 5.13 -11.86 14.63
N ALA A 212 4.30 -12.62 15.34
CA ALA A 212 4.73 -13.67 16.24
C ALA A 212 4.12 -15.02 15.82
N ARG A 213 4.94 -16.07 15.88
CA ARG A 213 4.48 -17.45 15.73
C ARG A 213 4.58 -18.15 17.07
N ILE A 214 3.47 -18.76 17.48
CA ILE A 214 3.39 -19.60 18.67
C ILE A 214 3.20 -21.04 18.21
N SER A 215 3.94 -21.98 18.80
CA SER A 215 3.91 -23.39 18.37
C SER A 215 3.83 -24.30 19.59
N THR A 216 2.89 -25.24 19.54
CA THR A 216 2.79 -26.35 20.49
C THR A 216 3.29 -27.63 19.83
N HIS A 217 3.89 -28.51 20.63
CA HIS A 217 4.43 -29.77 20.15
C HIS A 217 3.85 -30.95 20.93
N GLY A 218 3.74 -32.09 20.26
CA GLY A 218 3.22 -33.34 20.80
C GLY A 218 3.88 -34.54 20.11
N PRO A 219 3.94 -35.71 20.76
CA PRO A 219 4.45 -36.92 20.12
C PRO A 219 3.51 -37.42 19.02
N PHE A 220 4.07 -38.12 18.04
CA PHE A 220 3.29 -38.91 17.09
C PHE A 220 2.69 -40.13 17.80
N ILE A 221 1.37 -40.27 17.75
CA ILE A 221 0.64 -41.41 18.33
C ILE A 221 -0.35 -41.90 17.27
N HIS A 222 -0.22 -43.17 16.88
CA HIS A 222 -1.23 -43.81 16.04
C HIS A 222 -2.59 -43.81 16.76
N THR A 223 -3.67 -43.43 16.07
CA THR A 223 -4.99 -43.15 16.66
C THR A 223 -5.50 -44.24 17.62
N ALA A 224 -5.27 -45.52 17.30
CA ALA A 224 -5.65 -46.65 18.16
C ALA A 224 -5.04 -46.63 19.58
N PHE A 225 -3.93 -45.92 19.79
CA PHE A 225 -3.24 -45.79 21.08
C PHE A 225 -3.42 -44.41 21.73
N SER A 226 -4.35 -43.59 21.23
CA SER A 226 -4.59 -42.22 21.72
C SER A 226 -5.49 -42.13 22.96
N THR A 227 -6.18 -43.21 23.32
CA THR A 227 -7.06 -43.26 24.49
C THR A 227 -6.27 -42.95 25.77
N GLY A 228 -6.66 -41.88 26.48
CA GLY A 228 -6.00 -41.42 27.69
C GLY A 228 -4.80 -40.50 27.44
N ARG A 229 -4.47 -40.21 26.18
CA ARG A 229 -3.31 -39.40 25.75
C ARG A 229 -3.72 -38.19 24.90
N GLN A 230 -5.00 -37.82 24.87
CA GLN A 230 -5.50 -36.73 24.03
C GLN A 230 -4.82 -35.39 24.33
N GLY A 231 -4.48 -35.11 25.59
CA GLY A 231 -3.73 -33.90 25.98
C GLY A 231 -2.28 -33.85 25.47
N GLU A 232 -1.77 -34.91 24.85
CA GLU A 232 -0.47 -34.91 24.17
C GLU A 232 -0.55 -34.38 22.73
N ASN A 233 -1.75 -34.28 22.16
CA ASN A 233 -1.96 -33.75 20.82
C ASN A 233 -1.64 -32.24 20.77
N SER A 234 -0.79 -31.82 19.82
CA SER A 234 -0.37 -30.42 19.67
C SER A 234 -1.52 -29.46 19.40
N ILE A 235 -2.52 -29.86 18.60
CA ILE A 235 -3.71 -29.06 18.30
C ILE A 235 -4.55 -28.87 19.57
N ILE A 236 -4.69 -29.91 20.39
CA ILE A 236 -5.43 -29.82 21.67
C ILE A 236 -4.70 -28.87 22.62
N ARG A 237 -3.37 -29.01 22.75
CA ARG A 237 -2.54 -28.10 23.56
C ARG A 237 -2.61 -26.64 23.09
N MET A 238 -2.74 -26.41 21.78
CA MET A 238 -2.84 -25.06 21.23
C MET A 238 -4.13 -24.35 21.68
N ARG A 239 -5.18 -25.09 22.07
CA ARG A 239 -6.41 -24.47 22.56
C ARG A 239 -6.17 -23.66 23.83
N GLU A 240 -5.50 -24.25 24.81
CA GLU A 240 -5.17 -23.56 26.07
C GLU A 240 -4.33 -22.30 25.82
N VAL A 241 -3.31 -22.42 24.96
CA VAL A 241 -2.47 -21.27 24.58
C VAL A 241 -3.25 -20.20 23.83
N LEU A 242 -4.16 -20.59 22.94
CA LEU A 242 -4.99 -19.64 22.19
C LEU A 242 -5.97 -18.92 23.11
N ASP A 243 -6.60 -19.62 24.05
CA ASP A 243 -7.49 -19.03 25.04
C ASP A 243 -6.74 -17.95 25.86
N ASP A 244 -5.55 -18.27 26.37
CA ASP A 244 -4.69 -17.31 27.08
C ASP A 244 -4.32 -16.10 26.22
N VAL A 245 -4.01 -16.31 24.93
CA VAL A 245 -3.72 -15.22 24.00
C VAL A 245 -4.94 -14.33 23.79
N LEU A 246 -6.12 -14.91 23.59
CA LEU A 246 -7.36 -14.17 23.38
C LEU A 246 -7.76 -13.35 24.62
N GLU A 247 -7.52 -13.87 25.83
CA GLU A 247 -7.70 -13.12 27.08
C GLU A 247 -6.67 -11.99 27.26
N TRP A 248 -5.46 -12.17 26.73
CA TRP A 248 -4.39 -11.18 26.78
C TRP A 248 -4.59 -10.01 25.80
N ILE A 249 -5.15 -10.25 24.61
CA ILE A 249 -5.33 -9.24 23.55
C ILE A 249 -5.90 -7.91 24.08
N PRO A 250 -7.09 -7.85 24.70
CA PRO A 250 -7.67 -6.57 25.11
C PRO A 250 -6.81 -5.82 26.14
N GLN A 251 -6.09 -6.55 27.01
CA GLN A 251 -5.18 -5.97 28.00
C GLN A 251 -3.97 -5.33 27.31
N TRP A 252 -3.48 -5.95 26.24
CA TRP A 252 -2.39 -5.39 25.46
C TRP A 252 -2.82 -4.22 24.60
N GLU A 253 -3.99 -4.27 23.96
CA GLU A 253 -4.51 -3.18 23.15
C GLU A 253 -4.65 -1.90 23.98
N GLU A 254 -5.16 -2.02 25.21
CA GLU A 254 -5.20 -0.92 26.17
C GLU A 254 -3.80 -0.44 26.59
N ARG A 255 -2.89 -1.36 26.93
CA ARG A 255 -1.52 -1.02 27.33
C ARG A 255 -0.72 -0.36 26.20
N GLY A 256 -0.96 -0.79 24.97
CA GLY A 256 -0.31 -0.30 23.74
C GLY A 256 -0.93 0.98 23.19
N ARG A 257 -1.99 1.49 23.83
CA ARG A 257 -2.67 2.73 23.44
C ARG A 257 -1.68 3.88 23.29
N TYR A 258 -1.81 4.61 22.18
CA TYR A 258 -1.09 5.85 21.95
C TYR A 258 -2.08 6.94 21.57
N ARG A 259 -2.11 8.02 22.36
CA ARG A 259 -3.14 9.08 22.26
C ARG A 259 -4.55 8.49 22.35
N ASP A 260 -5.39 8.72 21.34
CA ASP A 260 -6.79 8.30 21.23
C ASP A 260 -6.96 7.04 20.37
N ARG A 261 -5.88 6.28 20.14
CA ARG A 261 -5.90 5.05 19.35
C ARG A 261 -5.32 3.90 20.15
N ASP A 262 -6.05 2.80 20.17
CA ASP A 262 -5.59 1.54 20.74
C ASP A 262 -4.65 0.84 19.78
N ALA A 263 -3.66 0.12 20.33
CA ALA A 263 -2.93 -0.85 19.54
C ALA A 263 -3.91 -1.96 19.10
N VAL A 264 -3.52 -2.74 18.10
CA VAL A 264 -4.37 -3.82 17.58
C VAL A 264 -3.58 -5.12 17.59
N VAL A 265 -4.23 -6.20 18.02
CA VAL A 265 -3.68 -7.55 17.92
C VAL A 265 -4.69 -8.45 17.22
N ASN A 266 -4.20 -9.28 16.31
CA ASN A 266 -5.03 -10.23 15.58
C ASN A 266 -4.36 -11.61 15.51
N VAL A 267 -5.16 -12.66 15.69
CA VAL A 267 -4.76 -14.03 15.38
C VAL A 267 -5.11 -14.30 13.91
N GLY A 268 -4.14 -14.05 13.03
CA GLY A 268 -4.36 -14.11 11.58
C GLY A 268 -4.44 -15.51 10.97
N ALA A 269 -3.84 -16.52 11.61
CA ALA A 269 -3.81 -17.89 11.10
C ALA A 269 -3.55 -18.93 12.20
N ILE A 270 -4.04 -20.15 11.96
CA ILE A 270 -3.72 -21.35 12.74
C ILE A 270 -3.58 -22.55 11.81
N SER A 271 -2.55 -23.37 12.02
CA SER A 271 -2.27 -24.60 11.25
C SER A 271 -1.66 -25.65 12.16
N GLY A 272 -1.98 -26.94 11.95
CA GLY A 272 -1.45 -28.05 12.74
C GLY A 272 -1.57 -29.39 12.04
#